data_AF-A0A9E2YEL1-F1
#
_entry.id   AF-A0A9E2YEL1-F1
#
_cell.length_a   1.000
_cell.length_b   1.000
_cell.length_c   1.000
_cell.angle_alpha   90.00
_cell.angle_beta   90.00
_cell.angle_gamma   90.00
#
_symmetry.space_group_name_H-M   'P 1'
#
loop_
_entity.id
_entity.type
_entity.pdbx_description
1 polymer ?
#
loop_
_entity_poly.entity_id
_entity_poly.type
_entity_poly.pdbx_seq_one_letter_code
_entity_poly.pdbx_strand_id
1 'polypeptide(L)'
;MASYENEKPGNRQALIITGFILFVVALGRIATNEFTERDDGILIARNPNFNPPTISSVLTFAFPKNALIHLYIPLTSFVWGILAWLGYLHSPDDRGSHLNPAVFHGASLAFHLASTVLVFLCIDRILSIDRLRRRFWPAWVGAMVFAIHPLQVESVAWASGLKDVLSGFFALAALYSFLWFRSIQSGAAGWSIWRWYALATTCFVLSMLSKPAAVAVPIGLVVIDRFCFRTRLSASFRTFLPWALLALPIYLIARNVQPVGWRDLPPPSIFIRPLIAADALAFYVGKLIAPFDLRYDYGRTPATVLATALPYWDWIVPIGIFLICLVAKQRTPLMAYLFAIAMLLPVLGFVPFGSQDFSTVADHYLYLPMFAVGLVIAAILYRFPGPFSSALAWLAIAGCCVQSFCTTGVWADDEHLARNVLAIDPNNWDALNDLGANECNSGQIAEGVALFQKSLALYPRYGTARKNLADAYFAQNKPREAFDQLQLMMRNYRLENGFDPSRYAQTQLSYASMMLKHDLPDLAIIACTAALAEDPHRPEALKMLAECQRRIRSNGNASTRSTTATGPSVHDH
;
A
#
# COMPACT_ATOMS: atom_id res chain seq x y z
N MET A 1 -6.93 34.84 -19.01
CA MET A 1 -5.90 34.49 -18.01
C MET A 1 -5.54 35.75 -17.26
N ALA A 2 -5.89 35.89 -15.98
CA ALA A 2 -5.31 36.97 -15.18
C ALA A 2 -3.80 36.72 -15.10
N SER A 3 -2.98 37.67 -15.57
CA SER A 3 -1.53 37.63 -15.49
C SER A 3 -1.09 37.68 -14.03
N TYR A 4 -0.04 36.95 -13.65
CA TYR A 4 0.59 37.15 -12.35
C TYR A 4 1.23 38.55 -12.37
N GLU A 5 0.74 39.47 -11.55
CA GLU A 5 1.26 40.83 -11.47
C GLU A 5 2.60 40.86 -10.71
N ASN A 6 3.53 41.72 -11.14
CA ASN A 6 4.83 42.00 -10.50
C ASN A 6 5.89 40.88 -10.50
N GLU A 7 5.65 39.74 -11.14
CA GLU A 7 6.68 38.72 -11.38
C GLU A 7 7.11 38.72 -12.84
N LYS A 8 8.39 39.03 -13.10
CA LYS A 8 8.97 38.95 -14.45
C LYS A 8 8.82 37.53 -15.01
N PRO A 9 8.42 37.34 -16.28
CA PRO A 9 8.29 36.02 -16.91
C PRO A 9 9.51 35.12 -16.73
N GLY A 10 10.72 35.67 -16.81
CA GLY A 10 11.98 34.94 -16.58
C GLY A 10 12.09 34.32 -15.19
N ASN A 11 11.54 34.96 -14.15
CA ASN A 11 11.56 34.40 -12.79
C ASN A 11 10.63 33.17 -12.69
N ARG A 12 9.51 33.15 -13.42
CA ARG A 12 8.59 32.00 -13.41
C ARG A 12 9.21 30.81 -14.14
N GLN A 13 9.84 31.04 -15.28
CA GLN A 13 10.57 30.00 -16.01
C GLN A 13 11.68 29.40 -15.13
N ALA A 14 12.46 30.24 -14.45
CA ALA A 14 13.49 29.78 -13.52
C ALA A 14 12.91 28.91 -12.39
N LEU A 15 11.78 29.29 -11.79
CA LEU A 15 11.11 28.48 -10.76
C LEU A 15 10.60 27.15 -11.30
N ILE A 16 10.00 27.12 -12.50
CA ILE A 16 9.55 25.87 -13.13
C ILE A 16 10.73 24.93 -13.36
N ILE A 17 11.82 25.44 -13.94
CA ILE A 17 13.05 24.67 -14.19
C ILE A 17 13.64 24.15 -12.88
N THR A 18 13.75 25.02 -11.87
CA THR A 18 14.27 24.65 -10.55
C THR A 18 13.40 23.58 -9.89
N GLY A 19 12.07 23.71 -9.99
CA GLY A 19 11.14 22.72 -9.42
C GLY A 19 11.26 21.36 -10.12
N PHE A 20 11.41 21.36 -11.44
CA PHE A 20 11.65 20.12 -12.18
C PHE A 20 12.98 19.47 -11.80
N ILE A 21 14.07 20.25 -11.67
CA ILE A 21 15.36 19.73 -11.21
C ILE A 21 15.24 19.14 -9.80
N LEU A 22 14.60 19.84 -8.87
CA LEU A 22 14.40 19.34 -7.50
C LEU A 22 13.56 18.06 -7.46
N PHE A 23 12.51 17.97 -8.29
CA PHE A 23 11.72 16.75 -8.43
C PHE A 23 12.58 15.58 -8.91
N VAL A 24 13.38 15.78 -9.96
CA VAL A 24 14.26 14.75 -10.52
C VAL A 24 15.35 14.35 -9.52
N VAL A 25 15.94 15.30 -8.79
CA VAL A 25 16.93 15.00 -7.75
C VAL A 25 16.28 14.22 -6.60
N ALA A 26 15.12 14.64 -6.12
CA ALA A 26 14.46 14.01 -4.98
C ALA A 26 13.93 12.61 -5.29
N LEU A 27 13.34 12.41 -6.48
CA LEU A 27 12.55 11.22 -6.81
C LEU A 27 13.04 10.44 -8.04
N GLY A 28 13.90 11.01 -8.88
CA GLY A 28 14.28 10.40 -10.16
C GLY A 28 14.96 9.04 -10.03
N ARG A 29 15.63 8.77 -8.90
CA ARG A 29 16.23 7.46 -8.58
C ARG A 29 15.19 6.33 -8.57
N ILE A 30 13.92 6.60 -8.27
CA ILE A 30 12.85 5.60 -8.24
C ILE A 30 12.76 4.82 -9.56
N ALA A 31 13.12 5.44 -10.71
CA ALA A 31 13.11 4.77 -12.00
C ALA A 31 14.10 3.59 -12.12
N THR A 32 15.05 3.46 -11.19
CA THR A 32 16.03 2.36 -11.12
C THR A 32 15.78 1.40 -9.97
N ASN A 33 14.63 1.51 -9.28
CA ASN A 33 14.28 0.60 -8.20
C ASN A 33 13.71 -0.71 -8.76
N GLU A 34 13.82 -1.78 -7.97
CA GLU A 34 13.29 -3.10 -8.25
C GLU A 34 11.86 -3.29 -7.69
N PHE A 35 11.16 -4.33 -8.16
CA PHE A 35 9.92 -4.74 -7.52
C PHE A 35 10.16 -5.30 -6.12
N THR A 36 9.28 -4.94 -5.19
CA THR A 36 9.30 -5.46 -3.82
C THR A 36 8.56 -6.80 -3.71
N GLU A 37 9.15 -7.80 -3.06
CA GLU A 37 8.60 -9.15 -2.88
C GLU A 37 7.32 -9.18 -2.05
N ARG A 38 7.11 -8.17 -1.21
CA ARG A 38 5.97 -8.07 -0.28
C ARG A 38 4.63 -8.10 -1.01
N ASP A 39 4.40 -7.11 -1.86
CA ASP A 39 3.13 -6.92 -2.58
C ASP A 39 3.35 -6.95 -4.10
N ASP A 40 4.42 -6.34 -4.62
CA ASP A 40 4.64 -6.23 -6.07
C ASP A 40 4.86 -7.60 -6.70
N GLY A 41 5.53 -8.51 -5.97
CA GLY A 41 5.73 -9.91 -6.39
C GLY A 41 4.43 -10.60 -6.81
N ILE A 42 3.39 -10.52 -5.97
CA ILE A 42 2.10 -11.21 -6.20
C ILE A 42 1.16 -10.36 -7.05
N LEU A 43 1.10 -9.05 -6.79
CA LEU A 43 0.17 -8.15 -7.47
C LEU A 43 0.57 -7.90 -8.92
N ILE A 44 1.87 -7.79 -9.20
CA ILE A 44 2.41 -7.31 -10.47
C ILE A 44 3.41 -8.31 -11.07
N ALA A 45 4.60 -8.43 -10.48
CA ALA A 45 5.79 -9.00 -11.09
C ALA A 45 5.63 -10.45 -11.55
N ARG A 46 4.99 -11.29 -10.73
CA ARG A 46 4.70 -12.71 -11.02
C ARG A 46 3.21 -13.01 -11.14
N ASN A 47 2.39 -11.98 -11.31
CA ASN A 47 0.96 -12.18 -11.51
C ASN A 47 0.72 -12.88 -12.85
N PRO A 48 0.05 -14.05 -12.89
CA PRO A 48 -0.16 -14.78 -14.14
C PRO A 48 -1.03 -14.02 -15.14
N ASN A 49 -1.86 -13.06 -14.68
CA ASN A 49 -2.65 -12.23 -15.58
C ASN A 49 -1.84 -11.14 -16.29
N PHE A 50 -0.61 -10.87 -15.81
CA PHE A 50 0.32 -9.91 -16.39
C PHE A 50 1.54 -10.59 -17.04
N ASN A 51 1.63 -11.92 -17.03
CA ASN A 51 2.78 -12.68 -17.54
C ASN A 51 2.34 -13.84 -18.46
N PRO A 52 2.12 -13.60 -19.77
CA PRO A 52 2.05 -12.31 -20.45
C PRO A 52 0.67 -11.63 -20.28
N PRO A 53 0.59 -10.29 -20.43
CA PRO A 53 -0.67 -9.58 -20.33
C PRO A 53 -1.50 -9.75 -21.59
N THR A 54 -2.79 -10.07 -21.43
CA THR A 54 -3.77 -10.12 -22.53
C THR A 54 -4.99 -9.25 -22.18
N ILE A 55 -5.76 -8.83 -23.18
CA ILE A 55 -6.99 -8.06 -22.93
C ILE A 55 -7.93 -8.86 -22.01
N SER A 56 -8.06 -10.17 -22.22
CA SER A 56 -8.94 -11.02 -21.41
C SER A 56 -8.45 -11.17 -19.98
N SER A 57 -7.13 -11.38 -19.78
CA SER A 57 -6.56 -11.52 -18.43
C SER A 57 -6.69 -10.24 -17.62
N VAL A 58 -6.51 -9.08 -18.24
CA VAL A 58 -6.64 -7.78 -17.56
C VAL A 58 -8.11 -7.44 -17.25
N LEU A 59 -9.03 -7.71 -18.18
CA LEU A 59 -10.46 -7.43 -17.97
C LEU A 59 -11.09 -8.30 -16.86
N THR A 60 -10.45 -9.39 -16.45
CA THR A 60 -10.91 -10.22 -15.33
C THR A 60 -11.06 -9.39 -14.03
N PHE A 61 -10.23 -8.37 -13.85
CA PHE A 61 -10.20 -7.52 -12.65
C PHE A 61 -11.37 -6.53 -12.59
N ALA A 62 -12.13 -6.35 -13.68
CA ALA A 62 -13.37 -5.58 -13.66
C ALA A 62 -14.46 -6.23 -12.79
N PHE A 63 -14.30 -7.51 -12.42
CA PHE A 63 -15.26 -8.24 -11.59
C PHE A 63 -14.77 -8.35 -10.15
N PRO A 64 -15.57 -7.94 -9.14
CA PRO A 64 -15.16 -7.97 -7.72
C PRO A 64 -14.66 -9.32 -7.19
N LYS A 65 -15.18 -10.42 -7.73
CA LYS A 65 -14.76 -11.79 -7.36
C LYS A 65 -13.29 -12.08 -7.66
N ASN A 66 -12.67 -11.31 -8.56
CA ASN A 66 -11.28 -11.44 -8.97
C ASN A 66 -10.42 -10.32 -8.37
N ALA A 67 -10.87 -9.66 -7.30
CA ALA A 67 -10.11 -8.60 -6.65
C ALA A 67 -8.72 -9.10 -6.20
N LEU A 68 -7.71 -8.27 -6.42
CA LEU A 68 -6.32 -8.59 -6.12
C LEU A 68 -6.05 -8.40 -4.63
N ILE A 69 -5.66 -9.47 -3.92
CA ILE A 69 -5.36 -9.45 -2.47
C ILE A 69 -6.39 -8.62 -1.71
N HIS A 70 -7.67 -8.97 -1.87
CA HIS A 70 -8.77 -8.30 -1.17
C HIS A 70 -8.89 -6.79 -1.45
N LEU A 71 -8.43 -6.34 -2.61
CA LEU A 71 -8.51 -4.95 -3.02
C LEU A 71 -9.14 -4.82 -4.40
N TYR A 72 -10.31 -4.17 -4.46
CA TYR A 72 -11.01 -3.91 -5.71
C TYR A 72 -10.51 -2.61 -6.37
N ILE A 73 -9.57 -2.73 -7.29
CA ILE A 73 -8.88 -1.61 -7.96
C ILE A 73 -8.81 -1.79 -9.49
N PRO A 74 -9.97 -1.98 -10.17
CA PRO A 74 -10.01 -2.37 -11.57
C PRO A 74 -9.29 -1.42 -12.53
N LEU A 75 -9.32 -0.10 -12.27
CA LEU A 75 -8.61 0.85 -13.13
C LEU A 75 -7.09 0.76 -12.96
N THR A 76 -6.62 0.57 -11.73
CA THR A 76 -5.19 0.37 -11.46
C THR A 76 -4.71 -0.93 -12.11
N SER A 77 -5.47 -2.02 -11.97
CA SER A 77 -5.14 -3.30 -12.63
C SER A 77 -5.12 -3.17 -14.15
N PHE A 78 -6.02 -2.37 -14.73
CA PHE A 78 -5.99 -2.07 -16.17
C PHE A 78 -4.73 -1.31 -16.58
N VAL A 79 -4.33 -0.29 -15.81
CA VAL A 79 -3.08 0.44 -16.04
C VAL A 79 -1.87 -0.48 -15.89
N TRP A 80 -1.82 -1.34 -14.86
CA TRP A 80 -0.76 -2.35 -14.74
C TRP A 80 -0.72 -3.30 -15.94
N GLY A 81 -1.86 -3.68 -16.51
CA GLY A 81 -1.89 -4.47 -17.75
C GLY A 81 -1.23 -3.78 -18.94
N ILE A 82 -1.45 -2.47 -19.10
CA ILE A 82 -0.78 -1.67 -20.14
C ILE A 82 0.72 -1.57 -19.86
N LEU A 83 1.11 -1.29 -18.61
CA LEU A 83 2.51 -1.19 -18.22
C LEU A 83 3.25 -2.52 -18.36
N ALA A 84 2.58 -3.63 -18.02
CA ALA A 84 3.11 -4.97 -18.24
C ALA A 84 3.33 -5.24 -19.73
N TRP A 85 2.42 -4.81 -20.60
CA TRP A 85 2.58 -4.96 -22.05
C TRP A 85 3.75 -4.13 -22.59
N LEU A 86 3.90 -2.89 -22.13
CA LEU A 86 5.00 -2.00 -22.52
C LEU A 86 6.35 -2.46 -21.96
N GLY A 87 6.36 -3.04 -20.76
CA GLY A 87 7.55 -3.46 -20.04
C GLY A 87 7.86 -4.95 -20.13
N TYR A 88 7.22 -5.69 -21.04
CA TYR A 88 7.41 -7.13 -21.12
C TYR A 88 8.80 -7.50 -21.67
N LEU A 89 9.48 -8.42 -20.98
CA LEU A 89 10.80 -8.94 -21.28
C LEU A 89 10.72 -10.38 -21.78
N HIS A 90 11.52 -10.72 -22.79
CA HIS A 90 11.54 -12.08 -23.36
C HIS A 90 12.17 -13.11 -22.40
N SER A 91 13.11 -12.67 -21.58
CA SER A 91 13.78 -13.48 -20.56
C SER A 91 13.37 -12.98 -19.18
N PRO A 92 13.08 -13.88 -18.22
CA PRO A 92 12.80 -13.47 -16.86
C PRO A 92 14.08 -12.96 -16.17
N ASP A 93 13.90 -12.14 -15.15
CA ASP A 93 14.95 -11.81 -14.19
C ASP A 93 15.27 -12.99 -13.24
N ASP A 94 16.24 -12.80 -12.34
CA ASP A 94 16.65 -13.81 -11.35
C ASP A 94 15.52 -14.20 -10.38
N ARG A 95 14.46 -13.37 -10.30
CA ARG A 95 13.27 -13.60 -9.46
C ARG A 95 12.10 -14.19 -10.25
N GLY A 96 12.30 -14.50 -11.53
CA GLY A 96 11.31 -15.10 -12.41
C GLY A 96 10.28 -14.11 -12.99
N SER A 97 10.49 -12.79 -12.88
CA SER A 97 9.61 -11.78 -13.47
C SER A 97 10.00 -11.48 -14.91
N HIS A 98 9.01 -11.40 -15.80
CA HIS A 98 9.17 -10.94 -17.17
C HIS A 98 8.88 -9.44 -17.33
N LEU A 99 8.79 -8.67 -16.25
CA LEU A 99 8.37 -7.27 -16.31
C LEU A 99 9.53 -6.36 -15.92
N ASN A 100 9.75 -5.31 -16.72
CA ASN A 100 10.73 -4.27 -16.41
C ASN A 100 10.18 -3.30 -15.34
N PRO A 101 10.74 -3.27 -14.11
CA PRO A 101 10.26 -2.40 -13.03
C PRO A 101 10.29 -0.91 -13.39
N ALA A 102 11.28 -0.48 -14.18
CA ALA A 102 11.46 0.92 -14.55
C ALA A 102 10.24 1.52 -15.28
N VAL A 103 9.48 0.69 -16.01
CA VAL A 103 8.25 1.12 -16.69
C VAL A 103 7.14 1.46 -15.69
N PHE A 104 7.04 0.68 -14.61
CA PHE A 104 6.03 0.87 -13.56
C PHE A 104 6.37 2.08 -12.68
N HIS A 105 7.62 2.16 -12.24
CA HIS A 105 8.15 3.29 -11.48
C HIS A 105 8.11 4.60 -12.30
N GLY A 106 8.45 4.55 -13.59
CA GLY A 106 8.37 5.69 -14.50
C GLY A 106 6.94 6.20 -14.67
N ALA A 107 5.95 5.30 -14.76
CA ALA A 107 4.54 5.70 -14.79
C ALA A 107 4.10 6.37 -13.49
N SER A 108 4.52 5.83 -12.33
CA SER A 108 4.27 6.44 -11.02
C SER A 108 4.84 7.87 -10.94
N LEU A 109 6.10 8.05 -11.33
CA LEU A 109 6.76 9.38 -11.40
C LEU A 109 6.00 10.35 -12.31
N ALA A 110 5.56 9.89 -13.49
CA ALA A 110 4.82 10.71 -14.44
C ALA A 110 3.46 11.15 -13.89
N PHE A 111 2.69 10.23 -13.29
CA PHE A 111 1.42 10.57 -12.65
C PHE A 111 1.60 11.47 -11.42
N HIS A 112 2.69 11.31 -10.67
CA HIS A 112 2.99 12.17 -9.53
C HIS A 112 3.39 13.59 -9.96
N LEU A 113 4.18 13.74 -11.03
CA LEU A 113 4.49 15.03 -11.63
C LEU A 113 3.23 15.71 -12.18
N ALA A 114 2.36 14.96 -12.86
CA ALA A 114 1.08 15.47 -13.33
C ALA A 114 0.16 15.89 -12.17
N SER A 115 0.14 15.13 -11.08
CA SER A 115 -0.56 15.48 -9.83
C SER A 115 -0.01 16.75 -9.22
N THR A 116 1.32 16.94 -9.21
CA THR A 116 1.98 18.15 -8.72
C THR A 116 1.53 19.38 -9.52
N VAL A 117 1.42 19.27 -10.84
CA VAL A 117 0.88 20.34 -11.69
C VAL A 117 -0.58 20.64 -11.33
N LEU A 118 -1.41 19.62 -11.11
CA LEU A 118 -2.80 19.81 -10.66
C LEU A 118 -2.87 20.47 -9.27
N VAL A 119 -2.00 20.10 -8.34
CA VAL A 119 -1.91 20.76 -7.03
C VAL A 119 -1.60 22.23 -7.18
N PHE A 120 -0.60 22.59 -7.99
CA PHE A 120 -0.28 23.99 -8.31
C PHE A 120 -1.51 24.72 -8.85
N LEU A 121 -2.19 24.15 -9.85
CA LEU A 121 -3.36 24.75 -10.50
C LEU A 121 -4.54 24.93 -9.53
N CYS A 122 -4.79 23.94 -8.66
CA CYS A 122 -5.83 23.99 -7.64
C CYS A 122 -5.52 25.03 -6.56
N ILE A 123 -4.30 25.04 -6.01
CA ILE A 123 -3.88 26.02 -4.99
C ILE A 123 -3.96 27.44 -5.56
N ASP A 124 -3.38 27.68 -6.72
CA ASP A 124 -3.41 29.01 -7.34
C ASP A 124 -4.84 29.46 -7.64
N ARG A 125 -5.71 28.54 -8.10
CA ARG A 125 -7.14 28.85 -8.32
C ARG A 125 -7.84 29.18 -7.01
N ILE A 126 -7.68 28.38 -5.96
CA ILE A 126 -8.30 28.61 -4.64
C ILE A 126 -7.85 29.94 -4.05
N LEU A 127 -6.55 30.23 -4.06
CA LEU A 127 -6.01 31.49 -3.56
C LEU A 127 -6.50 32.71 -4.38
N SER A 128 -6.81 32.52 -5.67
CA SER A 128 -7.40 33.55 -6.53
C SER A 128 -8.89 33.79 -6.30
N ILE A 129 -9.63 32.85 -5.69
CA ILE A 129 -11.07 33.01 -5.41
C ILE A 129 -11.27 34.00 -4.26
N ASP A 130 -10.45 33.91 -3.21
CA ASP A 130 -10.53 34.80 -2.05
C ASP A 130 -9.86 36.17 -2.29
N ARG A 131 -9.06 36.34 -3.36
CA ARG A 131 -8.17 37.50 -3.53
C ARG A 131 -8.06 37.94 -4.99
N LEU A 132 -8.15 39.25 -5.23
CA LEU A 132 -8.06 39.86 -6.57
C LEU A 132 -6.67 39.75 -7.26
N ARG A 133 -5.65 39.09 -6.66
CA ARG A 133 -4.29 39.01 -7.24
C ARG A 133 -3.68 37.61 -7.13
N ARG A 134 -3.23 37.07 -8.27
CA ARG A 134 -2.49 35.80 -8.35
C ARG A 134 -1.01 36.04 -8.09
N ARG A 135 -0.36 35.12 -7.36
CA ARG A 135 1.09 35.09 -7.14
C ARG A 135 1.61 33.67 -7.42
N PHE A 136 2.58 33.54 -8.33
CA PHE A 136 3.05 32.22 -8.75
C PHE A 136 3.83 31.55 -7.62
N TRP A 137 4.73 32.30 -6.98
CA TRP A 137 5.66 31.76 -5.99
C TRP A 137 4.99 31.00 -4.83
N PRO A 138 3.98 31.53 -4.10
CA PRO A 138 3.36 30.79 -3.00
C PRO A 138 2.67 29.50 -3.43
N ALA A 139 1.96 29.50 -4.57
CA ALA A 139 1.32 28.32 -5.10
C ALA A 139 2.34 27.28 -5.58
N TRP A 140 3.45 27.74 -6.17
CA TRP A 140 4.57 26.90 -6.57
C TRP A 140 5.21 26.22 -5.35
N VAL A 141 5.47 26.96 -4.26
CA VAL A 141 5.99 26.35 -3.02
C VAL A 141 5.03 25.31 -2.46
N GLY A 142 3.72 25.61 -2.41
CA GLY A 142 2.71 24.65 -1.95
C GLY A 142 2.70 23.37 -2.78
N ALA A 143 2.87 23.48 -4.10
CA ALA A 143 3.00 22.33 -5.00
C ALA A 143 4.31 21.57 -4.81
N MET A 144 5.44 22.25 -4.55
CA MET A 144 6.71 21.59 -4.25
C MET A 144 6.66 20.81 -2.95
N VAL A 145 5.96 21.31 -1.93
CA VAL A 145 5.73 20.51 -0.71
C VAL A 145 4.95 19.24 -1.03
N PHE A 146 3.93 19.29 -1.88
CA PHE A 146 3.27 18.06 -2.34
C PHE A 146 4.19 17.16 -3.16
N ALA A 147 5.11 17.72 -3.95
CA ALA A 147 5.92 16.99 -4.91
C ALA A 147 7.11 16.24 -4.30
N ILE A 148 7.76 16.83 -3.28
CA ILE A 148 9.04 16.34 -2.79
C ILE A 148 9.07 16.13 -1.27
N HIS A 149 7.94 16.24 -0.58
CA HIS A 149 7.91 15.92 0.85
C HIS A 149 8.13 14.40 1.06
N PRO A 150 8.97 13.96 2.02
CA PRO A 150 9.34 12.55 2.18
C PRO A 150 8.17 11.57 2.36
N LEU A 151 7.06 12.03 2.95
CA LEU A 151 5.81 11.26 3.08
C LEU A 151 5.16 10.85 1.76
N GLN A 152 5.55 11.46 0.64
CA GLN A 152 5.07 11.10 -0.69
C GLN A 152 5.85 9.93 -1.29
N VAL A 153 7.05 9.65 -0.77
CA VAL A 153 7.97 8.67 -1.34
C VAL A 153 7.35 7.28 -1.35
N GLU A 154 6.70 6.84 -0.27
CA GLU A 154 6.06 5.51 -0.23
C GLU A 154 5.05 5.33 -1.38
N SER A 155 4.16 6.31 -1.61
CA SER A 155 3.17 6.21 -2.69
C SER A 155 3.82 6.13 -4.08
N VAL A 156 4.92 6.86 -4.29
CA VAL A 156 5.55 7.01 -5.61
C VAL A 156 6.54 5.89 -5.89
N ALA A 157 7.33 5.49 -4.90
CA ALA A 157 8.39 4.50 -5.02
C ALA A 157 7.87 3.06 -4.99
N TRP A 158 6.82 2.78 -4.22
CA TRP A 158 6.19 1.47 -4.21
C TRP A 158 5.42 1.22 -5.51
N ALA A 159 5.77 0.18 -6.28
CA ALA A 159 5.12 -0.06 -7.57
C ALA A 159 3.62 -0.36 -7.42
N SER A 160 3.24 -1.14 -6.41
CA SER A 160 1.83 -1.36 -6.05
C SER A 160 1.16 -0.12 -5.42
N GLY A 161 1.96 0.86 -5.01
CA GLY A 161 1.55 2.21 -4.62
C GLY A 161 0.94 3.05 -5.75
N LEU A 162 1.07 2.63 -7.02
CA LEU A 162 0.46 3.33 -8.16
C LEU A 162 -1.05 3.58 -7.99
N LYS A 163 -1.76 2.70 -7.27
CA LYS A 163 -3.19 2.90 -6.91
C LYS A 163 -3.43 4.25 -6.20
N ASP A 164 -2.52 4.64 -5.32
CA ASP A 164 -2.57 5.86 -4.52
C ASP A 164 -2.32 7.09 -5.40
N VAL A 165 -1.25 7.02 -6.20
CA VAL A 165 -0.83 8.07 -7.13
C VAL A 165 -1.89 8.34 -8.20
N LEU A 166 -2.41 7.27 -8.81
CA LEU A 166 -3.42 7.32 -9.86
C LEU A 166 -4.77 7.82 -9.32
N SER A 167 -5.19 7.30 -8.16
CA SER A 167 -6.41 7.76 -7.50
C SER A 167 -6.32 9.24 -7.13
N GLY A 168 -5.18 9.68 -6.59
CA GLY A 168 -4.96 11.07 -6.24
C GLY A 168 -4.88 12.00 -7.45
N PHE A 169 -4.26 11.58 -8.55
CA PHE A 169 -4.29 12.32 -9.83
C PHE A 169 -5.73 12.61 -10.27
N PHE A 170 -6.56 11.57 -10.33
CA PHE A 170 -7.95 11.73 -10.75
C PHE A 170 -8.80 12.52 -9.73
N ALA A 171 -8.55 12.39 -8.43
CA ALA A 171 -9.23 13.21 -7.41
C ALA A 171 -8.85 14.70 -7.52
N LEU A 172 -7.58 15.01 -7.77
CA LEU A 172 -7.11 16.39 -7.99
C LEU A 172 -7.66 16.96 -9.31
N ALA A 173 -7.76 16.15 -10.36
CA ALA A 173 -8.40 16.55 -11.62
C ALA A 173 -9.91 16.82 -11.44
N ALA A 174 -10.59 16.00 -10.63
CA ALA A 174 -11.97 16.20 -10.24
C ALA A 174 -12.15 17.52 -9.47
N LEU A 175 -11.29 17.80 -8.48
CA LEU A 175 -11.25 19.07 -7.77
C LEU A 175 -11.03 20.25 -8.73
N TYR A 176 -10.02 20.18 -9.60
CA TYR A 176 -9.72 21.27 -10.54
C TYR A 176 -10.91 21.58 -11.46
N SER A 177 -11.52 20.54 -12.02
CA SER A 177 -12.72 20.66 -12.88
C SER A 177 -13.93 21.17 -12.10
N PHE A 178 -14.09 20.76 -10.84
CA PHE A 178 -15.13 21.28 -9.96
C PHE A 178 -14.96 22.79 -9.66
N LEU A 179 -13.73 23.24 -9.40
CA LEU A 179 -13.42 24.68 -9.21
C LEU A 179 -13.81 25.48 -10.46
N TRP A 180 -13.58 24.93 -11.67
CA TRP A 180 -14.02 25.54 -12.92
C TRP A 180 -15.54 25.57 -13.06
N PHE A 181 -16.22 24.46 -12.81
CA PHE A 181 -17.68 24.35 -12.81
C PHE A 181 -18.31 25.45 -11.94
N ARG A 182 -17.91 25.58 -10.67
CA ARG A 182 -18.44 26.61 -9.76
C ARG A 182 -18.12 28.03 -10.20
N SER A 183 -16.89 28.28 -10.67
CA SER A 183 -16.50 29.62 -11.09
C SER A 183 -17.26 30.13 -12.31
N ILE A 184 -17.65 29.26 -13.23
CA ILE A 184 -18.48 29.62 -14.39
C ILE A 184 -19.94 29.78 -13.95
N GLN A 185 -20.44 28.94 -13.03
CA GLN A 185 -21.80 29.03 -12.50
C GLN A 185 -22.12 30.41 -11.90
N SER A 186 -21.12 31.03 -11.30
CA SER A 186 -21.23 32.35 -10.69
C SER A 186 -21.29 33.51 -11.70
N GLY A 187 -21.11 33.28 -13.02
CA GLY A 187 -20.99 34.35 -14.02
C GLY A 187 -21.61 34.13 -15.41
N ALA A 188 -21.98 32.90 -15.79
CA ALA A 188 -22.66 32.62 -17.07
C ALA A 188 -23.45 31.29 -17.04
N ALA A 189 -24.55 31.21 -17.80
CA ALA A 189 -25.35 29.99 -17.98
C ALA A 189 -25.18 29.42 -19.40
N GLY A 190 -25.00 28.10 -19.53
CA GLY A 190 -24.96 27.40 -20.83
C GLY A 190 -24.35 25.99 -20.76
N TRP A 191 -24.48 25.20 -21.83
CA TRP A 191 -23.99 23.81 -21.95
C TRP A 191 -22.48 23.65 -21.63
N SER A 192 -21.70 24.73 -21.81
CA SER A 192 -20.28 24.82 -21.50
C SER A 192 -19.93 24.72 -20.01
N ILE A 193 -20.92 24.77 -19.09
CA ILE A 193 -20.72 24.58 -17.65
C ILE A 193 -20.78 23.11 -17.26
N TRP A 194 -21.73 22.36 -17.84
CA TRP A 194 -21.98 20.97 -17.48
C TRP A 194 -20.88 20.04 -17.95
N ARG A 195 -20.10 20.41 -18.99
CA ARG A 195 -18.88 19.69 -19.36
C ARG A 195 -17.87 19.60 -18.21
N TRP A 196 -17.74 20.65 -17.40
CA TRP A 196 -16.79 20.66 -16.27
C TRP A 196 -17.30 19.80 -15.12
N TYR A 197 -18.61 19.81 -14.87
CA TYR A 197 -19.21 18.92 -13.89
C TYR A 197 -19.15 17.45 -14.34
N ALA A 198 -19.40 17.17 -15.62
CA ALA A 198 -19.28 15.83 -16.21
C ALA A 198 -17.83 15.33 -16.17
N LEU A 199 -16.86 16.18 -16.51
CA LEU A 199 -15.43 15.87 -16.38
C LEU A 199 -15.05 15.61 -14.92
N ALA A 200 -15.48 16.47 -13.99
CA ALA A 200 -15.24 16.28 -12.57
C ALA A 200 -15.83 14.95 -12.05
N THR A 201 -17.05 14.62 -12.48
CA THR A 201 -17.72 13.35 -12.15
C THR A 201 -16.97 12.15 -12.72
N THR A 202 -16.52 12.25 -13.98
CA THR A 202 -15.76 11.18 -14.64
C THR A 202 -14.44 10.94 -13.92
N CYS A 203 -13.67 12.00 -13.63
CA CYS A 203 -12.44 11.90 -12.86
C CYS A 203 -12.70 11.33 -11.46
N PHE A 204 -13.79 11.71 -10.78
CA PHE A 204 -14.15 11.12 -9.50
C PHE A 204 -14.41 9.61 -9.58
N VAL A 205 -15.15 9.15 -10.59
CA VAL A 205 -15.38 7.71 -10.81
C VAL A 205 -14.06 6.98 -11.06
N LEU A 206 -13.19 7.52 -11.92
CA LEU A 206 -11.86 6.95 -12.17
C LEU A 206 -11.02 6.89 -10.89
N SER A 207 -11.06 7.94 -10.07
CA SER A 207 -10.36 7.96 -8.77
C SER A 207 -10.80 6.83 -7.84
N MET A 208 -12.11 6.56 -7.75
CA MET A 208 -12.66 5.45 -6.96
C MET A 208 -12.32 4.07 -7.53
N LEU A 209 -12.28 3.93 -8.85
CA LEU A 209 -11.89 2.69 -9.53
C LEU A 209 -10.37 2.43 -9.44
N SER A 210 -9.56 3.45 -9.18
CA SER A 210 -8.13 3.32 -8.86
C SER A 210 -7.87 2.94 -7.40
N LYS A 211 -8.62 3.54 -6.46
CA LYS A 211 -8.57 3.19 -5.03
C LYS A 211 -9.91 3.49 -4.36
N PRO A 212 -10.54 2.50 -3.69
CA PRO A 212 -11.84 2.69 -3.03
C PRO A 212 -11.88 3.81 -1.99
N ALA A 213 -10.76 4.15 -1.35
CA ALA A 213 -10.70 5.25 -0.37
C ALA A 213 -11.13 6.61 -0.95
N ALA A 214 -11.10 6.80 -2.28
CA ALA A 214 -11.57 8.02 -2.93
C ALA A 214 -13.07 8.28 -2.79
N VAL A 215 -13.86 7.34 -2.23
CA VAL A 215 -15.27 7.61 -1.84
C VAL A 215 -15.43 8.81 -0.90
N ALA A 216 -14.34 9.25 -0.24
CA ALA A 216 -14.33 10.44 0.60
C ALA A 216 -14.19 11.78 -0.16
N VAL A 217 -13.84 11.78 -1.46
CA VAL A 217 -13.67 12.98 -2.29
C VAL A 217 -14.86 13.96 -2.20
N PRO A 218 -16.14 13.52 -2.30
CA PRO A 218 -17.28 14.43 -2.21
C PRO A 218 -17.34 15.20 -0.88
N ILE A 219 -16.91 14.59 0.22
CA ILE A 219 -16.86 15.23 1.54
C ILE A 219 -15.87 16.40 1.53
N GLY A 220 -14.66 16.16 1.00
CA GLY A 220 -13.65 17.22 0.83
C GLY A 220 -14.10 18.34 -0.11
N LEU A 221 -14.83 18.00 -1.18
CA LEU A 221 -15.35 19.01 -2.10
C LEU A 221 -16.51 19.82 -1.51
N VAL A 222 -17.34 19.26 -0.62
CA VAL A 222 -18.32 20.04 0.16
C VAL A 222 -17.61 21.10 1.00
N VAL A 223 -16.48 20.74 1.63
CA VAL A 223 -15.65 21.69 2.40
C VAL A 223 -15.13 22.80 1.49
N ILE A 224 -14.50 22.47 0.36
CA ILE A 224 -13.98 23.44 -0.62
C ILE A 224 -15.11 24.37 -1.10
N ASP A 225 -16.25 23.79 -1.48
CA ASP A 225 -17.40 24.51 -2.02
C ASP A 225 -17.96 25.55 -1.03
N ARG A 226 -18.12 25.12 0.23
CA ARG A 226 -18.64 25.95 1.31
C ARG A 226 -17.71 27.12 1.64
N PHE A 227 -16.40 26.91 1.62
CA PHE A 227 -15.42 27.90 2.04
C PHE A 227 -15.03 28.85 0.90
N CYS A 228 -14.80 28.33 -0.32
CA CYS A 228 -14.43 29.13 -1.49
C CYS A 228 -15.62 29.91 -2.07
N PHE A 229 -16.77 29.25 -2.27
CA PHE A 229 -17.91 29.83 -2.99
C PHE A 229 -19.06 30.24 -2.07
N ARG A 230 -18.93 30.04 -0.75
CA ARG A 230 -19.95 30.38 0.27
C ARG A 230 -21.31 29.76 -0.01
N THR A 231 -21.33 28.62 -0.69
CA THR A 231 -22.55 27.88 -0.99
C THR A 231 -23.23 27.41 0.29
N ARG A 232 -24.56 27.41 0.31
CA ARG A 232 -25.31 26.84 1.45
C ARG A 232 -25.09 25.33 1.46
N LEU A 233 -24.96 24.76 2.65
CA LEU A 233 -24.68 23.33 2.82
C LEU A 233 -25.71 22.44 2.11
N SER A 234 -27.00 22.81 2.15
CA SER A 234 -28.07 22.11 1.43
C SER A 234 -27.91 22.15 -0.10
N ALA A 235 -27.37 23.23 -0.65
CA ALA A 235 -27.09 23.33 -2.08
C ALA A 235 -25.85 22.49 -2.47
N SER A 236 -24.80 22.51 -1.64
CA SER A 236 -23.62 21.64 -1.83
C SER A 236 -24.02 20.16 -1.79
N PHE A 237 -24.85 19.76 -0.82
CA PHE A 237 -25.36 18.38 -0.75
C PHE A 237 -26.12 17.98 -2.01
N ARG A 238 -26.96 18.85 -2.58
CA ARG A 238 -27.63 18.56 -3.87
C ARG A 238 -26.65 18.41 -5.03
N THR A 239 -25.58 19.21 -5.05
CA THR A 239 -24.50 19.08 -6.06
C THR A 239 -23.78 17.76 -5.93
N PHE A 240 -23.50 17.27 -4.72
CA PHE A 240 -22.72 16.04 -4.50
C PHE A 240 -23.54 14.78 -4.25
N LEU A 241 -24.87 14.88 -4.15
CA LEU A 241 -25.76 13.72 -4.00
C LEU A 241 -25.56 12.68 -5.10
N PRO A 242 -25.47 13.04 -6.41
CA PRO A 242 -25.18 12.06 -7.45
C PRO A 242 -23.84 11.35 -7.24
N TRP A 243 -22.83 12.05 -6.72
CA TRP A 243 -21.51 11.46 -6.45
C TRP A 243 -21.55 10.51 -5.27
N ALA A 244 -22.31 10.84 -4.21
CA ALA A 244 -22.55 9.94 -3.09
C ALA A 244 -23.28 8.66 -3.53
N LEU A 245 -24.25 8.76 -4.45
CA LEU A 245 -24.94 7.61 -5.02
C LEU A 245 -24.00 6.74 -5.88
N LEU A 246 -23.09 7.35 -6.64
CA LEU A 246 -22.06 6.62 -7.38
C LEU A 246 -21.00 5.97 -6.48
N ALA A 247 -20.71 6.56 -5.32
CA ALA A 247 -19.76 6.02 -4.35
C ALA A 247 -20.29 4.77 -3.63
N LEU A 248 -21.61 4.68 -3.41
CA LEU A 248 -22.23 3.64 -2.60
C LEU A 248 -21.91 2.22 -3.11
N PRO A 249 -22.06 1.87 -4.40
CA PRO A 249 -21.70 0.54 -4.90
C PRO A 249 -20.22 0.19 -4.68
N ILE A 250 -19.31 1.14 -4.92
CA ILE A 250 -17.87 0.93 -4.73
C ILE A 250 -17.54 0.71 -3.25
N TYR A 251 -18.15 1.49 -2.35
CA TYR A 251 -18.02 1.29 -0.91
C TYR A 251 -18.52 -0.11 -0.48
N LEU A 252 -19.70 -0.53 -0.96
CA LEU A 252 -20.25 -1.84 -0.62
C LEU A 252 -19.38 -2.98 -1.17
N ILE A 253 -18.87 -2.87 -2.39
CA ILE A 253 -17.93 -3.84 -2.96
C ILE A 253 -16.66 -3.90 -2.11
N ALA A 254 -16.02 -2.75 -1.85
CA ALA A 254 -14.78 -2.69 -1.09
C ALA A 254 -14.93 -3.28 0.31
N ARG A 255 -16.05 -2.98 0.99
CA ARG A 255 -16.39 -3.55 2.30
C ARG A 255 -16.52 -5.08 2.27
N ASN A 256 -17.07 -5.65 1.21
CA ASN A 256 -17.25 -7.11 1.09
C ASN A 256 -15.98 -7.84 0.66
N VAL A 257 -15.10 -7.14 -0.06
CA VAL A 257 -13.84 -7.70 -0.57
C VAL A 257 -12.72 -7.61 0.48
N GLN A 258 -12.64 -6.49 1.22
CA GLN A 258 -11.62 -6.26 2.25
C GLN A 258 -11.95 -6.97 3.56
N PRO A 259 -11.01 -7.74 4.14
CA PRO A 259 -11.20 -8.31 5.45
C PRO A 259 -11.10 -7.23 6.55
N VAL A 260 -11.82 -7.50 7.64
CA VAL A 260 -11.82 -6.70 8.87
C VAL A 260 -10.45 -6.76 9.57
N GLY A 261 -9.75 -7.88 9.42
CA GLY A 261 -8.45 -8.23 10.00
C GLY A 261 -7.84 -9.41 9.23
N TRP A 262 -6.52 -9.45 9.11
CA TRP A 262 -5.72 -10.62 8.70
C TRP A 262 -5.35 -11.52 9.89
N ARG A 263 -5.42 -10.98 11.10
CA ARG A 263 -5.26 -11.70 12.36
C ARG A 263 -6.63 -12.03 12.95
N ASP A 264 -6.74 -13.20 13.58
CA ASP A 264 -7.90 -13.57 14.41
C ASP A 264 -7.95 -12.79 15.74
N LEU A 265 -7.70 -11.48 15.69
CA LEU A 265 -7.85 -10.59 16.82
C LEU A 265 -9.19 -9.86 16.67
N PRO A 266 -10.07 -9.89 17.68
CA PRO A 266 -11.30 -9.12 17.62
C PRO A 266 -10.94 -7.63 17.51
N PRO A 267 -11.51 -6.89 16.54
CA PRO A 267 -11.21 -5.47 16.42
C PRO A 267 -11.67 -4.74 17.69
N PRO A 268 -10.97 -3.68 18.10
CA PRO A 268 -11.40 -2.87 19.23
C PRO A 268 -12.81 -2.34 19.05
N SER A 269 -13.51 -2.17 20.16
CA SER A 269 -14.86 -1.59 20.21
C SER A 269 -14.93 -0.25 19.47
N ILE A 270 -16.04 0.00 18.79
CA ILE A 270 -16.32 1.25 18.08
C ILE A 270 -16.19 2.48 18.97
N PHE A 271 -16.42 2.35 20.28
CA PHE A 271 -16.31 3.45 21.24
C PHE A 271 -14.87 3.85 21.57
N ILE A 272 -13.91 2.94 21.37
CA ILE A 272 -12.49 3.17 21.64
C ILE A 272 -11.76 3.67 20.38
N ARG A 273 -12.28 3.34 19.19
CA ARG A 273 -11.72 3.75 17.90
C ARG A 273 -11.47 5.25 17.70
N PRO A 274 -12.25 6.18 18.28
CA PRO A 274 -11.90 7.59 18.29
C PRO A 274 -10.50 7.86 18.87
N LEU A 275 -10.03 7.13 19.88
CA LEU A 275 -8.68 7.29 20.42
C LEU A 275 -7.61 6.88 19.40
N ILE A 276 -7.86 5.81 18.63
CA ILE A 276 -6.98 5.37 17.55
C ILE A 276 -6.91 6.41 16.43
N ALA A 277 -8.06 7.02 16.09
CA ALA A 277 -8.11 8.09 15.10
C ALA A 277 -7.35 9.35 15.57
N ALA A 278 -7.43 9.67 16.86
CA ALA A 278 -6.70 10.79 17.44
C ALA A 278 -5.18 10.58 17.39
N ASP A 279 -4.74 9.39 17.81
CA ASP A 279 -3.36 8.94 17.75
C ASP A 279 -2.82 9.02 16.32
N ALA A 280 -3.57 8.53 15.32
CA ALA A 280 -3.19 8.62 13.92
C ALA A 280 -3.04 10.09 13.45
N LEU A 281 -3.96 10.98 13.82
CA LEU A 281 -3.88 12.40 13.48
C LEU A 281 -2.67 13.08 14.13
N ALA A 282 -2.42 12.82 15.42
CA ALA A 282 -1.26 13.37 16.13
C ALA A 282 0.06 12.85 15.52
N PHE A 283 0.13 11.56 15.20
CA PHE A 283 1.24 10.94 14.49
C PHE A 283 1.53 11.64 13.15
N TYR A 284 0.50 11.86 12.32
CA TYR A 284 0.69 12.51 11.03
C TYR A 284 1.12 13.97 11.16
N VAL A 285 0.61 14.72 12.15
CA VAL A 285 1.10 16.08 12.43
C VAL A 285 2.60 16.05 12.76
N GLY A 286 3.04 15.08 13.57
CA GLY A 286 4.46 14.87 13.86
C GLY A 286 5.28 14.61 12.59
N LYS A 287 4.84 13.68 11.75
CA LYS A 287 5.53 13.32 10.50
C LYS A 287 5.52 14.42 9.43
N LEU A 288 4.52 15.30 9.43
CA LEU A 288 4.48 16.47 8.54
C LEU A 288 5.53 17.52 8.89
N ILE A 289 5.92 17.62 10.17
CA ILE A 289 6.91 18.59 10.65
C ILE A 289 8.31 17.97 10.65
N ALA A 290 8.41 16.71 11.06
CA ALA A 290 9.65 15.97 11.25
C ALA A 290 9.52 14.57 10.61
N PRO A 291 9.69 14.45 9.28
CA PRO A 291 9.48 13.20 8.55
C PRO A 291 10.64 12.19 8.70
N PHE A 292 11.21 12.05 9.89
CA PHE A 292 12.27 11.08 10.19
C PHE A 292 11.70 9.70 10.47
N ASP A 293 12.53 8.66 10.45
CA ASP A 293 12.15 7.27 10.74
C ASP A 293 10.94 6.81 9.92
N LEU A 294 10.97 7.09 8.61
CA LEU A 294 9.95 6.61 7.68
C LEU A 294 10.21 5.15 7.34
N ARG A 295 9.14 4.37 7.34
CA ARG A 295 9.17 2.92 7.16
C ARG A 295 7.81 2.43 6.70
N TYR A 296 7.81 1.33 5.96
CA TYR A 296 6.57 0.76 5.43
C TYR A 296 5.66 0.20 6.55
N ASP A 297 6.23 -0.22 7.68
CA ASP A 297 5.50 -0.70 8.84
C ASP A 297 5.95 0.03 10.10
N TYR A 298 5.00 0.69 10.77
CA TYR A 298 5.24 1.40 12.02
C TYR A 298 5.07 0.55 13.27
N GLY A 299 4.53 -0.67 13.16
CA GLY A 299 4.24 -1.55 14.31
C GLY A 299 3.13 -0.99 15.22
N ARG A 300 2.37 -0.01 14.74
CA ARG A 300 1.36 0.72 15.52
C ARG A 300 -0.01 0.05 15.40
N THR A 301 -0.12 -1.17 15.87
CA THR A 301 -1.41 -1.86 15.94
C THR A 301 -2.38 -1.15 16.91
N PRO A 302 -3.71 -1.36 16.80
CA PRO A 302 -4.63 -0.87 17.79
C PRO A 302 -4.28 -1.28 19.23
N ALA A 303 -3.79 -2.50 19.43
CA ALA A 303 -3.39 -2.99 20.75
C ALA A 303 -2.19 -2.23 21.31
N THR A 304 -1.15 -2.00 20.49
CA THR A 304 0.06 -1.27 20.92
C THR A 304 -0.23 0.21 21.18
N VAL A 305 -1.09 0.84 20.37
CA VAL A 305 -1.55 2.22 20.60
C VAL A 305 -2.25 2.31 21.95
N LEU A 306 -3.27 1.47 22.18
CA LEU A 306 -4.07 1.48 23.40
C LEU A 306 -3.32 1.01 24.66
N ALA A 307 -2.20 0.30 24.51
CA ALA A 307 -1.35 -0.10 25.63
C ALA A 307 -0.56 1.09 26.24
N THR A 308 -0.45 2.21 25.52
CA THR A 308 0.21 3.42 26.02
C THR A 308 -0.80 4.42 26.57
N ALA A 309 -0.37 5.32 27.48
CA ALA A 309 -1.24 6.37 28.02
C ALA A 309 -1.42 7.59 27.08
N LEU A 310 -0.67 7.63 25.98
CA LEU A 310 -0.63 8.75 25.02
C LEU A 310 -1.95 9.01 24.26
N PRO A 311 -2.71 7.99 23.80
CA PRO A 311 -3.91 8.20 22.97
C PRO A 311 -5.03 8.99 23.66
N TYR A 312 -5.04 9.01 25.00
CA TYR A 312 -6.00 9.81 25.77
C TYR A 312 -5.75 11.32 25.65
N TRP A 313 -4.51 11.72 25.38
CA TRP A 313 -4.09 13.11 25.24
C TRP A 313 -3.87 13.53 23.79
N ASP A 314 -3.74 12.57 22.86
CA ASP A 314 -3.49 12.83 21.45
C ASP A 314 -4.57 13.68 20.78
N TRP A 315 -5.80 13.69 21.30
CA TRP A 315 -6.87 14.59 20.88
C TRP A 315 -6.52 16.09 21.03
N ILE A 316 -5.60 16.45 21.92
CA ILE A 316 -5.15 17.85 22.11
C ILE A 316 -4.58 18.41 20.81
N VAL A 317 -3.85 17.60 20.04
CA VAL A 317 -3.18 18.06 18.81
C VAL A 317 -4.21 18.44 17.71
N PRO A 318 -5.08 17.54 17.22
CA PRO A 318 -6.05 17.89 16.18
C PRO A 318 -7.08 18.92 16.67
N ILE A 319 -7.53 18.85 17.93
CA ILE A 319 -8.46 19.85 18.48
C ILE A 319 -7.76 21.21 18.59
N GLY A 320 -6.52 21.25 19.06
CA GLY A 320 -5.72 22.46 19.17
C GLY A 320 -5.54 23.14 17.82
N ILE A 321 -5.17 22.39 16.77
CA ILE A 321 -5.06 22.90 15.40
C ILE A 321 -6.42 23.45 14.92
N PHE A 322 -7.50 22.70 15.13
CA PHE A 322 -8.85 23.14 14.77
C PHE A 322 -9.22 24.47 15.44
N LEU A 323 -9.00 24.59 16.76
CA LEU A 323 -9.27 25.80 17.53
C LEU A 323 -8.38 26.96 17.09
N ILE A 324 -7.10 26.74 16.81
CA ILE A 324 -6.19 27.77 16.27
C ILE A 324 -6.72 28.27 14.92
N CYS A 325 -7.09 27.36 14.01
CA CYS A 325 -7.66 27.74 12.72
C CYS A 325 -8.97 28.53 12.86
N LEU A 326 -9.82 28.15 13.82
CA LEU A 326 -11.09 28.81 14.10
C LEU A 326 -10.90 30.22 14.68
N VAL A 327 -10.03 30.36 15.70
CA VAL A 327 -9.74 31.62 16.40
C VAL A 327 -8.97 32.59 15.51
N ALA A 328 -8.07 32.10 14.66
CA ALA A 328 -7.35 32.92 13.68
C ALA A 328 -8.28 33.61 12.67
N LYS A 329 -9.56 33.20 12.59
CA LYS A 329 -10.59 33.69 11.64
C LYS A 329 -10.12 33.57 10.18
N GLN A 330 -9.21 32.65 9.90
CA GLN A 330 -8.69 32.40 8.56
C GLN A 330 -9.44 31.23 7.93
N ARG A 331 -10.08 31.50 6.79
CA ARG A 331 -10.90 30.51 6.09
C ARG A 331 -10.06 29.42 5.44
N THR A 332 -8.95 29.79 4.80
CA THR A 332 -8.12 28.84 4.03
C THR A 332 -7.48 27.75 4.91
N PRO A 333 -6.84 28.06 6.06
CA PRO A 333 -6.29 27.01 6.93
C PRO A 333 -7.35 26.08 7.52
N LEU A 334 -8.50 26.61 7.94
CA LEU A 334 -9.61 25.79 8.44
C LEU A 334 -10.18 24.88 7.34
N MET A 335 -10.36 25.41 6.13
CA MET A 335 -10.79 24.65 4.96
C MET A 335 -9.80 23.52 4.64
N ALA A 336 -8.50 23.82 4.64
CA ALA A 336 -7.45 22.83 4.38
C ALA A 336 -7.43 21.74 5.45
N TYR A 337 -7.53 22.12 6.74
CA TYR A 337 -7.63 21.17 7.84
C TYR A 337 -8.82 20.22 7.68
N LEU A 338 -10.03 20.76 7.45
CA LEU A 338 -11.24 19.95 7.25
C LEU A 338 -11.16 19.08 5.99
N PHE A 339 -10.52 19.56 4.92
CA PHE A 339 -10.25 18.77 3.72
C PHE A 339 -9.31 17.59 4.02
N ALA A 340 -8.23 17.81 4.76
CA ALA A 340 -7.29 16.75 5.16
C ALA A 340 -7.99 15.66 6.00
N ILE A 341 -8.80 16.07 6.99
CA ILE A 341 -9.60 15.14 7.80
C ILE A 341 -10.57 14.34 6.92
N ALA A 342 -11.24 15.00 5.97
CA ALA A 342 -12.14 14.32 5.04
C ALA A 342 -11.41 13.25 4.22
N MET A 343 -10.21 13.54 3.70
CA MET A 343 -9.44 12.59 2.90
C MET A 343 -8.85 11.44 3.74
N LEU A 344 -8.55 11.67 5.03
CA LEU A 344 -8.07 10.64 5.94
C LEU A 344 -9.20 9.75 6.50
N LEU A 345 -10.46 10.19 6.46
CA LEU A 345 -11.59 9.50 7.09
C LEU A 345 -11.66 7.99 6.82
N PRO A 346 -11.42 7.47 5.60
CA PRO A 346 -11.43 6.04 5.32
C PRO A 346 -10.35 5.23 6.04
N VAL A 347 -9.25 5.87 6.44
CA VAL A 347 -8.05 5.21 6.99
C VAL A 347 -7.74 5.62 8.44
N LEU A 348 -8.47 6.56 9.02
CA LEU A 348 -8.32 6.97 10.43
C LEU A 348 -8.60 5.85 11.45
N GLY A 349 -9.16 4.72 11.02
CA GLY A 349 -9.45 3.61 11.92
C GLY A 349 -10.78 3.75 12.67
N PHE A 350 -11.74 4.52 12.15
CA PHE A 350 -13.14 4.44 12.63
C PHE A 350 -13.81 3.12 12.24
N VAL A 351 -13.44 2.56 11.08
CA VAL A 351 -13.89 1.25 10.60
C VAL A 351 -12.67 0.32 10.56
N PRO A 352 -12.78 -0.94 11.03
CA PRO A 352 -11.68 -1.90 10.96
C PRO A 352 -11.33 -2.26 9.51
N PHE A 353 -10.04 -2.44 9.25
CA PHE A 353 -9.54 -2.98 7.99
C PHE A 353 -8.23 -3.74 8.24
N GLY A 354 -7.95 -4.73 7.40
CA GLY A 354 -6.85 -5.67 7.59
C GLY A 354 -5.49 -5.06 7.91
N SER A 355 -5.07 -3.99 7.22
CA SER A 355 -3.74 -3.39 7.43
C SER A 355 -3.51 -2.86 8.85
N GLN A 356 -4.56 -2.62 9.66
CA GLN A 356 -4.44 -2.24 11.07
C GLN A 356 -3.78 -3.33 11.93
N ASP A 357 -3.70 -4.57 11.44
CA ASP A 357 -2.96 -5.63 12.13
C ASP A 357 -1.44 -5.43 12.11
N PHE A 358 -0.94 -4.64 11.16
CA PHE A 358 0.46 -4.23 11.11
C PHE A 358 0.60 -2.84 11.72
N SER A 359 -0.17 -1.88 11.21
CA SER A 359 -0.12 -0.49 11.64
C SER A 359 -1.41 0.27 11.35
N THR A 360 -1.82 1.14 12.26
CA THR A 360 -2.95 2.08 12.09
C THR A 360 -2.59 3.26 11.20
N VAL A 361 -1.31 3.44 10.87
CA VAL A 361 -0.77 4.55 10.08
C VAL A 361 0.20 4.06 9.00
N ALA A 362 0.25 4.78 7.88
CA ALA A 362 1.20 4.57 6.79
C ALA A 362 1.42 5.91 6.05
N ASP A 363 2.58 6.11 5.43
CA ASP A 363 2.90 7.40 4.79
C ASP A 363 2.01 7.62 3.57
N HIS A 364 1.75 6.56 2.80
CA HIS A 364 0.89 6.60 1.61
C HIS A 364 -0.58 6.97 1.90
N TYR A 365 -1.03 6.93 3.16
CA TYR A 365 -2.35 7.45 3.55
C TYR A 365 -2.44 8.97 3.43
N LEU A 366 -1.31 9.68 3.42
CA LEU A 366 -1.25 11.13 3.31
C LEU A 366 -1.17 11.65 1.87
N TYR A 367 -1.14 10.80 0.84
CA TYR A 367 -0.99 11.25 -0.55
C TYR A 367 -1.93 12.41 -0.94
N LEU A 368 -3.24 12.24 -0.77
CA LEU A 368 -4.22 13.32 -1.00
C LEU A 368 -4.24 14.40 0.10
N PRO A 369 -4.19 14.08 1.41
CA PRO A 369 -4.07 15.07 2.48
C PRO A 369 -2.92 16.07 2.31
N MET A 370 -1.80 15.69 1.67
CA MET A 370 -0.67 16.59 1.39
C MET A 370 -1.05 17.81 0.52
N PHE A 371 -2.13 17.75 -0.27
CA PHE A 371 -2.68 18.93 -0.93
C PHE A 371 -3.07 20.04 0.06
N ALA A 372 -3.68 19.67 1.19
CA ALA A 372 -4.06 20.62 2.23
C ALA A 372 -2.85 21.27 2.89
N VAL A 373 -1.78 20.49 3.11
CA VAL A 373 -0.52 20.98 3.68
C VAL A 373 0.11 22.01 2.74
N GLY A 374 0.20 21.69 1.45
CA GLY A 374 0.66 22.62 0.42
C GLY A 374 -0.19 23.90 0.37
N LEU A 375 -1.51 23.78 0.48
CA LEU A 375 -2.44 24.92 0.50
C LEU A 375 -2.24 25.83 1.72
N VAL A 376 -2.02 25.27 2.91
CA VAL A 376 -1.73 26.05 4.14
C VAL A 376 -0.43 26.82 3.98
N ILE A 377 0.64 26.17 3.52
CA ILE A 377 1.95 26.81 3.33
C ILE A 377 1.85 27.93 2.29
N ALA A 378 1.18 27.67 1.16
CA ALA A 378 0.93 28.69 0.15
C ALA A 378 0.12 29.88 0.70
N ALA A 379 -0.89 29.62 1.53
CA ALA A 379 -1.70 30.67 2.16
C ALA A 379 -0.89 31.54 3.14
N ILE A 380 0.01 30.92 3.94
CA ILE A 380 0.93 31.61 4.85
C ILE A 380 1.90 32.49 4.07
N LEU A 381 2.57 31.95 3.05
CA LEU A 381 3.53 32.70 2.21
C LEU A 381 2.88 33.84 1.44
N TYR A 382 1.63 33.66 1.00
CA TYR A 382 0.89 34.75 0.39
C TYR A 382 0.64 35.88 1.40
N ARG A 383 0.29 35.54 2.65
CA ARG A 383 -0.05 36.52 3.71
C ARG A 383 1.16 37.26 4.26
N PHE A 384 2.29 36.57 4.37
CA PHE A 384 3.54 37.08 4.92
C PHE A 384 4.67 37.01 3.88
N PRO A 385 4.58 37.79 2.78
CA PRO A 385 5.64 37.82 1.79
C PRO A 385 6.87 38.55 2.36
N GLY A 386 8.04 37.95 2.28
CA GLY A 386 9.29 38.58 2.74
C GLY A 386 10.51 37.69 2.56
N PRO A 387 11.73 38.23 2.67
CA PRO A 387 12.95 37.47 2.51
C PRO A 387 13.08 36.34 3.54
N PHE A 388 12.66 36.58 4.79
CA PHE A 388 12.69 35.58 5.86
C PHE A 388 11.78 34.37 5.58
N SER A 389 10.52 34.61 5.18
CA SER A 389 9.59 33.52 4.86
C SER A 389 9.99 32.77 3.59
N SER A 390 10.57 33.46 2.60
CA SER A 390 11.16 32.83 1.42
C SER A 390 12.38 31.98 1.76
N ALA A 391 13.28 32.44 2.64
CA ALA A 391 14.44 31.68 3.09
C ALA A 391 14.02 30.40 3.83
N LEU A 392 13.02 30.51 4.72
CA LEU A 392 12.46 29.35 5.43
C LEU A 392 11.80 28.35 4.47
N ALA A 393 11.07 28.84 3.46
CA ALA A 393 10.48 27.98 2.43
C ALA A 393 11.54 27.23 1.63
N TRP A 394 12.62 27.91 1.21
CA TRP A 394 13.74 27.26 0.51
C TRP A 394 14.46 26.25 1.38
N LEU A 395 14.68 26.56 2.67
CA LEU A 395 15.29 25.64 3.62
C LEU A 395 14.43 24.37 3.79
N ALA A 396 13.11 24.53 3.93
CA ALA A 396 12.18 23.42 4.02
C ALA A 396 12.16 22.57 2.74
N ILE A 397 12.15 23.20 1.56
CA ILE A 397 12.23 22.52 0.26
C ILE A 397 13.55 21.74 0.14
N ALA A 398 14.68 22.34 0.53
CA ALA A 398 15.98 21.67 0.50
C ALA A 398 16.03 20.47 1.44
N GLY A 399 15.53 20.62 2.68
CA GLY A 399 15.42 19.51 3.64
C GLY A 399 14.53 18.38 3.13
N CYS A 400 13.35 18.71 2.60
CA CYS A 400 12.46 17.72 1.98
C CYS A 400 13.12 17.02 0.79
N CYS A 401 13.86 17.75 -0.05
CA CYS A 401 14.56 17.19 -1.21
C CYS A 401 15.62 16.16 -0.78
N VAL A 402 16.48 16.52 0.18
CA VAL A 402 17.52 15.64 0.71
C VAL A 402 16.90 14.40 1.35
N GLN A 403 15.89 14.60 2.19
CA GLN A 403 15.27 13.51 2.92
C GLN A 403 14.48 12.58 1.99
N SER A 404 13.78 13.12 0.99
CA SER A 404 13.13 12.31 -0.05
C SER A 404 14.15 11.52 -0.85
N PHE A 405 15.28 12.12 -1.25
CA PHE A 405 16.34 11.38 -1.93
C PHE A 405 16.85 10.21 -1.09
N CYS A 406 17.09 10.41 0.21
CA CYS A 406 17.46 9.33 1.12
C CYS A 406 16.37 8.24 1.21
N THR A 407 15.11 8.64 1.40
CA THR A 407 13.98 7.70 1.52
C THR A 407 13.77 6.92 0.23
N THR A 408 13.95 7.50 -0.97
CA THR A 408 13.83 6.74 -2.22
C THR A 408 14.85 5.61 -2.34
N GLY A 409 16.02 5.78 -1.72
CA GLY A 409 17.03 4.73 -1.63
C GLY A 409 16.63 3.57 -0.70
N VAL A 410 15.78 3.82 0.29
CA VAL A 410 15.20 2.74 1.14
C VAL A 410 14.28 1.84 0.31
N TRP A 411 13.58 2.40 -0.67
CA TRP A 411 12.68 1.68 -1.57
C TRP A 411 13.37 1.04 -2.78
N ALA A 412 14.71 0.93 -2.78
CA ALA A 412 15.46 0.39 -3.91
C ALA A 412 15.15 -1.10 -4.15
N ASP A 413 15.07 -1.88 -3.08
CA ASP A 413 14.77 -3.31 -3.08
C ASP A 413 14.32 -3.76 -1.66
N ASP A 414 13.95 -5.04 -1.55
CA ASP A 414 13.48 -5.65 -0.30
C ASP A 414 14.52 -5.66 0.82
N GLU A 415 15.81 -5.74 0.50
CA GLU A 415 16.87 -5.77 1.50
C GLU A 415 16.99 -4.41 2.18
N HIS A 416 17.02 -3.33 1.39
CA HIS A 416 17.05 -1.98 1.92
C HIS A 416 15.81 -1.65 2.76
N LEU A 417 14.62 -2.09 2.33
CA LEU A 417 13.37 -1.94 3.09
C LEU A 417 13.45 -2.66 4.44
N ALA A 418 13.80 -3.95 4.43
CA ALA A 418 13.87 -4.76 5.65
C ALA A 418 14.94 -4.23 6.61
N ARG A 419 16.15 -3.88 6.12
CA ARG A 419 17.22 -3.33 6.94
C ARG A 419 16.83 -1.97 7.55
N ASN A 420 16.14 -1.10 6.82
CA ASN A 420 15.68 0.17 7.35
C ASN A 420 14.68 -0.02 8.51
N VAL A 421 13.74 -0.96 8.39
CA VAL A 421 12.84 -1.29 9.50
C VAL A 421 13.62 -1.83 10.70
N LEU A 422 14.50 -2.81 10.49
CA LEU A 422 15.24 -3.46 11.57
C LEU A 422 16.26 -2.55 12.27
N ALA A 423 16.75 -1.51 11.59
CA ALA A 423 17.59 -0.49 12.21
C ALA A 423 16.84 0.32 13.28
N ILE A 424 15.52 0.47 13.14
CA ILE A 424 14.66 1.25 14.04
C ILE A 424 13.90 0.33 15.01
N ASP A 425 13.43 -0.83 14.53
CA ASP A 425 12.74 -1.86 15.30
C ASP A 425 13.36 -3.26 15.03
N PRO A 426 14.39 -3.66 15.82
CA PRO A 426 15.07 -4.95 15.66
C PRO A 426 14.20 -6.19 15.92
N ASN A 427 12.98 -5.99 16.44
CA ASN A 427 12.01 -7.04 16.77
C ASN A 427 10.78 -7.00 15.85
N ASN A 428 10.86 -6.29 14.72
CA ASN A 428 9.82 -6.39 13.71
C ASN A 428 9.89 -7.78 13.04
N TRP A 429 8.95 -8.66 13.41
CA TRP A 429 8.87 -10.04 12.95
C TRP A 429 8.69 -10.16 11.43
N ASP A 430 8.07 -9.17 10.80
CA ASP A 430 7.79 -9.18 9.37
C ASP A 430 9.03 -8.82 8.57
N ALA A 431 9.74 -7.75 8.96
CA ALA A 431 11.02 -7.39 8.38
C ALA A 431 12.11 -8.45 8.61
N LEU A 432 12.06 -9.18 9.74
CA LEU A 432 12.94 -10.35 9.96
C LEU A 432 12.66 -11.47 8.95
N ASN A 433 11.39 -11.71 8.61
CA ASN A 433 11.04 -12.67 7.57
C ASN A 433 11.51 -12.20 6.19
N ASP A 434 11.28 -10.94 5.85
CA ASP A 434 11.67 -10.39 4.55
C ASP A 434 13.20 -10.43 4.37
N LEU A 435 13.96 -10.04 5.41
CA LEU A 435 15.42 -10.18 5.39
C LEU A 435 15.84 -11.65 5.29
N GLY A 436 15.18 -12.55 6.02
CA GLY A 436 15.47 -13.99 5.94
C GLY A 436 15.27 -14.58 4.54
N ALA A 437 14.24 -14.13 3.82
CA ALA A 437 14.02 -14.51 2.43
C ALA A 437 15.14 -13.99 1.52
N ASN A 438 15.59 -12.75 1.73
CA ASN A 438 16.70 -12.17 0.97
C ASN A 438 18.03 -12.90 1.19
N GLU A 439 18.35 -13.26 2.45
CA GLU A 439 19.56 -14.04 2.76
C GLU A 439 19.51 -15.42 2.10
N CYS A 440 18.36 -16.11 2.14
CA CYS A 440 18.15 -17.38 1.44
C CYS A 440 18.32 -17.24 -0.09
N ASN A 441 17.75 -16.20 -0.69
CA ASN A 441 17.89 -15.93 -2.13
C ASN A 441 19.34 -15.64 -2.53
N SER A 442 20.13 -15.08 -1.60
CA SER A 442 21.56 -14.83 -1.77
C SER A 442 22.43 -16.07 -1.49
N GLY A 443 21.83 -17.23 -1.23
CA GLY A 443 22.51 -18.49 -0.92
C GLY A 443 22.92 -18.66 0.56
N GLN A 444 22.68 -17.66 1.40
CA GLN A 444 22.96 -17.67 2.85
C GLN A 444 21.80 -18.31 3.63
N ILE A 445 21.55 -19.59 3.33
CA ILE A 445 20.36 -20.29 3.82
C ILE A 445 20.39 -20.45 5.35
N ALA A 446 21.58 -20.59 5.97
CA ALA A 446 21.69 -20.77 7.41
C ALA A 446 21.28 -19.50 8.18
N GLU A 447 21.72 -18.35 7.69
CA GLU A 447 21.38 -17.02 8.17
C GLU A 447 19.87 -16.76 8.02
N GLY A 448 19.32 -17.09 6.84
CA GLY A 448 17.87 -16.99 6.58
C GLY A 448 17.03 -17.84 7.55
N VAL A 449 17.44 -19.09 7.81
CA VAL A 449 16.80 -19.95 8.81
C VAL A 449 16.80 -19.30 10.20
N ALA A 450 17.92 -18.74 10.64
CA ALA A 450 18.00 -18.07 11.94
C ALA A 450 17.05 -16.86 12.03
N LEU A 451 16.95 -16.09 10.95
CA LEU A 451 16.04 -14.95 10.86
C LEU A 451 14.56 -15.37 10.90
N PHE A 452 14.17 -16.42 10.16
CA PHE A 452 12.81 -16.97 10.22
C PHE A 452 12.47 -17.52 11.61
N GLN A 453 13.40 -18.21 12.26
CA GLN A 453 13.21 -18.68 13.62
C GLN A 453 13.01 -17.52 14.61
N LYS A 454 13.78 -16.44 14.49
CA LYS A 454 13.59 -15.23 15.29
C LYS A 454 12.23 -14.57 15.02
N SER A 455 11.82 -14.49 13.76
CA SER A 455 10.49 -14.01 13.36
C SER A 455 9.38 -14.85 14.03
N LEU A 456 9.48 -16.17 13.98
CA LEU A 456 8.50 -17.09 14.58
C LEU A 456 8.53 -17.10 16.11
N ALA A 457 9.64 -16.74 16.76
CA ALA A 457 9.69 -16.53 18.19
C ALA A 457 8.85 -15.30 18.62
N LEU A 458 8.84 -14.26 17.78
CA LEU A 458 8.07 -13.03 18.00
C LEU A 458 6.61 -13.17 17.57
N TYR A 459 6.35 -13.88 16.46
CA TYR A 459 5.01 -14.17 15.98
C TYR A 459 4.84 -15.64 15.57
N PRO A 460 4.51 -16.54 16.53
CA PRO A 460 4.43 -17.99 16.29
C PRO A 460 3.37 -18.43 15.28
N ARG A 461 2.39 -17.59 14.97
CA ARG A 461 1.33 -17.90 14.00
C ARG A 461 1.64 -17.43 12.59
N TYR A 462 2.83 -16.88 12.32
CA TYR A 462 3.13 -16.31 11.02
C TYR A 462 3.25 -17.38 9.92
N GLY A 463 2.19 -17.55 9.12
CA GLY A 463 2.15 -18.57 8.07
C GLY A 463 3.25 -18.41 7.03
N THR A 464 3.50 -17.17 6.57
CA THR A 464 4.55 -16.88 5.58
C THR A 464 5.93 -17.28 6.09
N ALA A 465 6.31 -16.89 7.31
CA ALA A 465 7.60 -17.28 7.88
C ALA A 465 7.74 -18.80 8.09
N ARG A 466 6.65 -19.51 8.42
CA ARG A 466 6.67 -20.99 8.50
C ARG A 466 6.92 -21.63 7.15
N LYS A 467 6.27 -21.13 6.10
CA LYS A 467 6.47 -21.60 4.73
C LYS A 467 7.91 -21.31 4.28
N ASN A 468 8.40 -20.09 4.46
CA ASN A 468 9.75 -19.71 4.08
C ASN A 468 10.82 -20.53 4.84
N LEU A 469 10.58 -20.81 6.14
CA LEU A 469 11.44 -21.70 6.92
C LEU A 469 11.40 -23.15 6.40
N ALA A 470 10.23 -23.65 5.99
CA ALA A 470 10.11 -24.98 5.38
C ALA A 470 10.88 -25.07 4.06
N ASP A 471 10.75 -24.05 3.20
CA ASP A 471 11.47 -23.96 1.92
C ASP A 471 12.99 -23.92 2.16
N ALA A 472 13.45 -23.17 3.16
CA ALA A 472 14.85 -23.15 3.57
C ALA A 472 15.34 -24.50 4.11
N TYR A 473 14.52 -25.24 4.87
CA TYR A 473 14.86 -26.59 5.31
C TYR A 473 14.92 -27.60 4.16
N PHE A 474 14.05 -27.51 3.16
CA PHE A 474 14.19 -28.32 1.94
C PHE A 474 15.53 -28.05 1.24
N ALA A 475 15.92 -26.79 1.14
CA ALA A 475 17.21 -26.41 0.55
C ALA A 475 18.42 -26.93 1.36
N GLN A 476 18.27 -27.12 2.67
CA GLN A 476 19.27 -27.77 3.54
C GLN A 476 19.18 -29.32 3.56
N ASN A 477 18.35 -29.93 2.71
CA ASN A 477 18.07 -31.37 2.72
C ASN A 477 17.54 -31.88 4.08
N LYS A 478 16.70 -31.07 4.74
CA LYS A 478 16.00 -31.36 6.01
C LYS A 478 14.47 -31.46 5.83
N PRO A 479 13.99 -32.43 5.04
CA PRO A 479 12.57 -32.53 4.67
C PRO A 479 11.63 -32.87 5.84
N ARG A 480 12.13 -33.50 6.92
CA ARG A 480 11.34 -33.79 8.13
C ARG A 480 10.99 -32.49 8.85
N GLU A 481 11.98 -31.65 9.12
CA GLU A 481 11.83 -30.35 9.76
C GLU A 481 10.99 -29.40 8.92
N ALA A 482 11.14 -29.45 7.59
CA ALA A 482 10.29 -28.70 6.67
C ALA A 482 8.81 -29.10 6.81
N PHE A 483 8.53 -30.42 6.83
CA PHE A 483 7.18 -30.92 7.00
C PHE A 483 6.55 -30.50 8.33
N ASP A 484 7.31 -30.51 9.43
CA ASP A 484 6.83 -30.06 10.73
C ASP A 484 6.37 -28.59 10.70
N GLN A 485 7.13 -27.71 10.04
CA GLN A 485 6.72 -26.31 9.88
C GLN A 485 5.44 -26.16 9.05
N LEU A 486 5.31 -26.93 7.97
CA LEU A 486 4.10 -26.93 7.14
C LEU A 486 2.89 -27.45 7.92
N GLN A 487 3.04 -28.50 8.73
CA GLN A 487 1.95 -29.00 9.57
C GLN A 487 1.55 -27.99 10.65
N LEU A 488 2.50 -27.28 11.26
CA LEU A 488 2.20 -26.20 12.20
C LEU A 488 1.44 -25.05 11.51
N MET A 489 1.80 -24.70 10.28
CA MET A 489 1.06 -23.72 9.48
C MET A 489 -0.38 -24.19 9.23
N MET A 490 -0.56 -25.43 8.76
CA MET A 490 -1.89 -26.00 8.49
C MET A 490 -2.74 -26.12 9.75
N ARG A 491 -2.13 -26.41 10.90
CA ARG A 491 -2.81 -26.42 12.20
C ARG A 491 -3.38 -25.05 12.53
N ASN A 492 -2.65 -23.97 12.27
CA ASN A 492 -3.15 -22.61 12.48
C ASN A 492 -4.27 -22.28 11.49
N TYR A 493 -4.11 -22.60 10.21
CA TYR A 493 -5.15 -22.39 9.20
C TYR A 493 -6.47 -23.11 9.53
N ARG A 494 -6.41 -24.28 10.17
CA ARG A 494 -7.62 -25.00 10.63
C ARG A 494 -8.38 -24.27 11.74
N LEU A 495 -7.74 -23.34 12.44
CA LEU A 495 -8.34 -22.54 13.52
C LEU A 495 -8.83 -21.17 13.04
N GLU A 496 -8.52 -20.78 11.80
CA GLU A 496 -8.88 -19.48 11.24
C GLU A 496 -10.37 -19.39 10.90
N ASN A 497 -10.93 -18.18 11.06
CA ASN A 497 -12.29 -17.90 10.61
C ASN A 497 -12.37 -17.98 9.07
N GLY A 498 -13.27 -18.81 8.55
CA GLY A 498 -13.36 -19.05 7.09
C GLY A 498 -12.53 -20.24 6.59
N PHE A 499 -12.14 -21.15 7.49
CA PHE A 499 -11.57 -22.44 7.14
C PHE A 499 -12.34 -23.14 6.01
N ASP A 500 -11.65 -23.43 4.92
CA ASP A 500 -12.14 -24.26 3.82
C ASP A 500 -11.54 -25.69 3.92
N PRO A 501 -12.34 -26.70 4.29
CA PRO A 501 -11.90 -28.09 4.41
C PRO A 501 -11.37 -28.67 3.08
N SER A 502 -11.93 -28.25 1.94
CA SER A 502 -11.53 -28.75 0.62
C SER A 502 -10.16 -28.21 0.23
N ARG A 503 -9.93 -26.91 0.47
CA ARG A 503 -8.62 -26.27 0.27
C ARG A 503 -7.57 -26.87 1.19
N TYR A 504 -7.91 -27.08 2.47
CA TYR A 504 -7.04 -27.76 3.43
C TYR A 504 -6.59 -29.13 2.93
N ALA A 505 -7.55 -29.97 2.53
CA ALA A 505 -7.28 -31.31 2.04
C ALA A 505 -6.41 -31.29 0.77
N GLN A 506 -6.66 -30.36 -0.17
CA GLN A 506 -5.83 -30.19 -1.36
C GLN A 506 -4.38 -29.80 -1.01
N THR A 507 -4.20 -28.88 -0.07
CA THR A 507 -2.87 -28.44 0.37
C THR A 507 -2.12 -29.58 1.05
N GLN A 508 -2.78 -30.36 1.91
CA GLN A 508 -2.20 -31.55 2.53
C GLN A 508 -1.77 -32.59 1.48
N LEU A 509 -2.55 -32.82 0.42
CA LEU A 509 -2.14 -33.71 -0.68
C LEU A 509 -0.91 -33.21 -1.43
N SER A 510 -0.79 -31.90 -1.60
CA SER A 510 0.40 -31.28 -2.19
C SER A 510 1.63 -31.57 -1.32
N TYR A 511 1.50 -31.49 0.01
CA TYR A 511 2.58 -31.85 0.94
C TYR A 511 2.88 -33.35 0.94
N ALA A 512 1.88 -34.21 0.89
CA ALA A 512 2.08 -35.65 0.77
C ALA A 512 2.87 -36.00 -0.51
N SER A 513 2.56 -35.34 -1.63
CA SER A 513 3.24 -35.53 -2.90
C SER A 513 4.70 -35.09 -2.81
N MET A 514 4.94 -33.95 -2.17
CA MET A 514 6.29 -33.46 -1.88
C MET A 514 7.08 -34.44 -1.01
N MET A 515 6.50 -34.97 0.07
CA MET A 515 7.16 -35.97 0.93
C MET A 515 7.52 -37.26 0.18
N LEU A 516 6.65 -37.74 -0.71
CA LEU A 516 6.94 -38.89 -1.56
C LEU A 516 8.10 -38.66 -2.54
N LYS A 517 8.31 -37.42 -3.00
CA LYS A 517 9.47 -37.06 -3.84
C LYS A 517 10.77 -37.11 -3.05
N HIS A 518 10.73 -36.88 -1.74
CA HIS A 518 11.88 -37.00 -0.83
C HIS A 518 12.01 -38.38 -0.18
N ASP A 519 11.28 -39.40 -0.69
CA ASP A 519 11.25 -40.77 -0.17
C ASP A 519 10.87 -40.88 1.33
N LEU A 520 9.90 -40.05 1.76
CA LEU A 520 9.34 -40.04 3.11
C LEU A 520 7.86 -40.50 3.09
N PRO A 521 7.58 -41.79 2.82
CA PRO A 521 6.21 -42.30 2.75
C PRO A 521 5.50 -42.27 4.10
N ASP A 522 6.22 -42.26 5.22
CA ASP A 522 5.68 -42.10 6.58
C ASP A 522 5.00 -40.73 6.76
N LEU A 523 5.68 -39.65 6.37
CA LEU A 523 5.12 -38.29 6.46
C LEU A 523 4.01 -38.06 5.43
N ALA A 524 4.16 -38.64 4.24
CA ALA A 524 3.11 -38.58 3.23
C ALA A 524 1.80 -39.22 3.71
N ILE A 525 1.87 -40.32 4.47
CA ILE A 525 0.69 -40.92 5.11
C ILE A 525 0.03 -39.94 6.07
N ILE A 526 0.78 -39.23 6.92
CA ILE A 526 0.23 -38.25 7.86
C ILE A 526 -0.59 -37.19 7.11
N ALA A 527 -0.04 -36.62 6.04
CA ALA A 527 -0.74 -35.62 5.24
C ALA A 527 -1.95 -36.20 4.48
N CYS A 528 -1.85 -37.40 3.92
CA CYS A 528 -3.00 -38.09 3.31
C CYS A 528 -4.12 -38.37 4.33
N THR A 529 -3.77 -38.79 5.54
CA THR A 529 -4.74 -39.02 6.63
C THR A 529 -5.39 -37.71 7.06
N ALA A 530 -4.64 -36.62 7.15
CA ALA A 530 -5.20 -35.30 7.43
C ALA A 530 -6.19 -34.84 6.34
N ALA A 531 -5.90 -35.12 5.06
CA ALA A 531 -6.83 -34.84 3.97
C ALA A 531 -8.10 -35.72 4.03
N LEU A 532 -7.96 -37.01 4.33
CA LEU A 532 -9.08 -37.95 4.47
C LEU A 532 -9.96 -37.67 5.70
N ALA A 533 -9.41 -37.03 6.73
CA ALA A 533 -10.21 -36.59 7.89
C ALA A 533 -11.24 -35.52 7.52
N GLU A 534 -10.94 -34.68 6.51
CA GLU A 534 -11.86 -33.65 6.00
C GLU A 534 -12.74 -34.17 4.85
N ASP A 535 -12.21 -35.06 4.00
CA ASP A 535 -12.94 -35.71 2.91
C ASP A 535 -12.61 -37.22 2.82
N PRO A 536 -13.38 -38.09 3.49
CA PRO A 536 -13.09 -39.52 3.59
C PRO A 536 -13.06 -40.28 2.26
N HIS A 537 -13.68 -39.73 1.21
CA HIS A 537 -13.81 -40.40 -0.08
C HIS A 537 -12.90 -39.80 -1.16
N ARG A 538 -11.97 -38.92 -0.78
CA ARG A 538 -11.07 -38.25 -1.72
C ARG A 538 -10.18 -39.26 -2.48
N PRO A 539 -10.38 -39.48 -3.79
CA PRO A 539 -9.71 -40.57 -4.51
C PRO A 539 -8.19 -40.40 -4.59
N GLU A 540 -7.73 -39.16 -4.69
CA GLU A 540 -6.30 -38.80 -4.73
C GLU A 540 -5.58 -39.23 -3.45
N ALA A 541 -6.18 -38.96 -2.29
CA ALA A 541 -5.63 -39.30 -0.99
C ALA A 541 -5.53 -40.82 -0.80
N LEU A 542 -6.57 -41.57 -1.19
CA LEU A 542 -6.58 -43.03 -1.12
C LEU A 542 -5.52 -43.66 -2.03
N LYS A 543 -5.36 -43.14 -3.25
CA LYS A 543 -4.32 -43.60 -4.19
C LYS A 543 -2.91 -43.36 -3.63
N MET A 544 -2.65 -42.18 -3.10
CA MET A 544 -1.35 -41.85 -2.51
C MET A 544 -1.07 -42.68 -1.25
N LEU A 545 -2.06 -42.92 -0.41
CA LEU A 545 -1.93 -43.75 0.79
C LEU A 545 -1.60 -45.21 0.42
N ALA A 546 -2.25 -45.77 -0.60
CA ALA A 546 -1.92 -47.10 -1.12
C ALA A 546 -0.48 -47.16 -1.66
N GLU A 547 -0.01 -46.12 -2.35
CA GLU A 547 1.38 -46.01 -2.82
C GLU A 547 2.37 -45.96 -1.66
N CYS A 548 2.12 -45.15 -0.63
CA CYS A 548 2.97 -45.07 0.55
C CYS A 548 3.09 -46.44 1.24
N GLN A 549 1.97 -47.15 1.40
CA GLN A 549 1.94 -48.48 2.00
C GLN A 549 2.69 -49.53 1.16
N ARG A 550 2.75 -49.38 -0.17
CA ARG A 550 3.58 -50.25 -1.02
C ARG A 550 5.06 -49.97 -0.81
N ARG A 551 5.48 -48.70 -0.80
CA ARG A 551 6.89 -48.31 -0.58
C ARG A 551 7.43 -48.73 0.78
N ILE A 552 6.64 -48.58 1.84
CA ILE A 552 7.02 -49.03 3.19
C ILE A 552 7.19 -50.55 3.21
N ARG A 553 6.26 -51.30 2.58
CA ARG A 553 6.36 -52.78 2.49
C ARG A 553 7.56 -53.23 1.67
N SER A 554 7.89 -52.57 0.57
CA SER A 554 9.08 -52.89 -0.23
C SER A 554 10.38 -52.61 0.53
N ASN A 555 10.46 -51.48 1.25
CA ASN A 555 11.65 -51.11 2.02
C ASN A 555 11.86 -52.04 3.23
N GLY A 556 10.79 -52.47 3.91
CA GLY A 556 10.86 -53.46 4.99
C GLY A 556 11.31 -54.86 4.53
N ASN A 557 10.99 -55.24 3.29
CA ASN A 557 11.44 -56.51 2.69
C ASN A 557 12.89 -56.44 2.17
N ALA A 558 13.41 -55.25 1.89
CA ALA A 558 14.80 -55.05 1.45
C ALA A 558 15.80 -55.08 2.62
N SER A 559 15.46 -54.50 3.78
CA SER A 559 16.33 -54.49 4.96
C SER A 559 16.51 -55.91 5.55
N THR A 560 15.44 -56.72 5.56
CA THR A 560 15.44 -58.12 6.01
C THR A 560 16.24 -59.08 5.12
N ARG A 561 16.42 -58.75 3.83
CA ARG A 561 17.30 -59.49 2.92
C ARG A 561 18.79 -59.15 3.09
N SER A 562 19.16 -57.97 3.61
CA SER A 562 20.57 -57.62 3.84
C SER A 562 21.15 -58.25 5.11
N THR A 563 20.31 -58.51 6.12
CA THR A 563 20.72 -59.15 7.38
C THR A 563 20.83 -60.67 7.30
N THR A 564 20.46 -61.28 6.17
CA THR A 564 20.54 -62.74 5.95
C THR A 564 21.73 -63.19 5.08
N ALA A 565 22.64 -62.28 4.72
CA ALA A 565 23.77 -62.55 3.83
C ALA A 565 25.16 -62.53 4.51
N THR A 566 25.26 -62.70 5.83
CA THR A 566 26.54 -62.96 6.53
C THR A 566 26.42 -64.17 7.47
N GLY A 567 26.34 -65.36 6.87
CA GLY A 567 26.58 -66.65 7.54
C GLY A 567 27.97 -67.19 7.16
N PRO A 568 28.73 -67.77 8.10
CA PRO A 568 30.18 -67.93 7.98
C PRO A 568 30.59 -69.01 6.96
N SER A 569 31.63 -68.71 6.17
CA SER A 569 32.37 -69.73 5.42
C SER A 569 33.16 -70.58 6.42
N VAL A 570 32.66 -71.79 6.70
CA VAL A 570 33.43 -72.84 7.36
C VAL A 570 34.14 -73.62 6.26
N HIS A 571 35.43 -73.34 6.08
CA HIS A 571 36.40 -74.32 5.59
C HIS A 571 36.72 -75.25 6.76
N ASP A 572 36.60 -76.57 6.57
CA ASP A 572 37.71 -77.50 6.76
C ASP A 572 37.31 -78.98 6.53
N HIS A 573 38.21 -79.64 5.80
CA HIS A 573 38.46 -81.08 5.57
C HIS A 573 37.58 -81.89 4.63
#